data_AF-A0A2E0WZP4-F1
#
_entry.id   AF-A0A2E0WZP4-F1
#
_cell.length_a   1.000
_cell.length_b   1.000
_cell.length_c   1.000
_cell.angle_alpha   90.00
_cell.angle_beta   90.00
_cell.angle_gamma   90.00
#
_symmetry.space_group_name_H-M   'P 1'
#
loop_
_entity.id
_entity.type
_entity.pdbx_description
1 polymer ?
#
loop_
_entity_poly.entity_id
_entity_poly.type
_entity_poly.pdbx_seq_one_letter_code
_entity_poly.pdbx_strand_id
1 'polypeptide(L)'
;MRYRLRTIAYVFALVAASMAAVGPWLGAVTAALVFKYWQWLFRTPPGQPVRRAAFYMAAAAVAGTLCISIALFSMCTMLDNLGAYHVGSRCDEQAPAIAQMLGSYRKQHASFPSLIVDDAAGRPQHSWRALVLPYVPVWLADVTGSAAQPSYDATQSWDSATNTEAVEDSVGIYACPAARLHHQTDAPLTAHFFRVHASDDPKEDAFAWPIVIEASSINATWTEPRDVSLDEAVQLLSSSTDAGHAEQYEGYFVTRRRAPPQRMLAWCDVRADGVQSHCLKVGQFRDPADALALLESLTDKEAVERILARQRQAGFKGAWKIGRIYGAVIFALVALMPGAVLWRTRVHQSKQPIDDARLSEHAVGPAEKR
;
A
#
# COMPACT_ATOMS: atom_id res chain seq x y z
N MET A 1 -8.07 5.10 50.07
CA MET A 1 -7.67 3.82 49.45
C MET A 1 -6.16 3.68 49.58
N ARG A 2 -5.62 2.61 50.19
CA ARG A 2 -4.16 2.39 50.18
C ARG A 2 -3.77 1.81 48.82
N TYR A 3 -3.15 2.61 47.95
CA TYR A 3 -2.60 2.11 46.69
C TYR A 3 -1.45 1.16 47.00
N ARG A 4 -1.63 -0.12 46.69
CA ARG A 4 -0.54 -1.10 46.80
C ARG A 4 0.32 -0.98 45.53
N LEU A 5 1.65 -1.03 45.68
CA LEU A 5 2.60 -0.94 44.57
C LEU A 5 2.24 -1.88 43.40
N ARG A 6 1.78 -3.09 43.72
CA ARG A 6 1.30 -4.09 42.73
C ARG A 6 0.17 -3.59 41.82
N THR A 7 -0.74 -2.75 42.33
CA THR A 7 -1.87 -2.22 41.56
C THR A 7 -1.40 -1.16 40.59
N ILE A 8 -0.46 -0.31 41.02
CA ILE A 8 0.15 0.71 40.17
C ILE A 8 0.91 0.01 39.02
N ALA A 9 1.76 -0.96 39.35
CA ALA A 9 2.50 -1.74 38.36
C ALA A 9 1.58 -2.45 37.35
N TYR A 10 0.48 -3.03 37.82
CA TYR A 10 -0.53 -3.64 36.95
C TYR A 10 -1.16 -2.64 35.98
N VAL A 11 -1.56 -1.46 36.45
CA VAL A 11 -2.16 -0.42 35.60
C VAL A 11 -1.19 0.04 34.53
N PHE A 12 0.07 0.30 34.90
CA PHE A 12 1.11 0.65 33.93
C PHE A 12 1.33 -0.45 32.89
N ALA A 13 1.44 -1.71 33.32
CA ALA A 13 1.60 -2.84 32.41
C ALA A 13 0.39 -3.00 31.47
N LEU A 14 -0.83 -2.81 31.98
CA LEU A 14 -2.06 -2.91 31.19
C LEU A 14 -2.13 -1.80 30.13
N VAL A 15 -1.82 -0.56 30.49
CA VAL A 15 -1.80 0.58 29.57
C VAL A 15 -0.72 0.36 28.50
N ALA A 16 0.52 0.05 28.90
CA ALA A 16 1.62 -0.17 27.97
C ALA A 16 1.34 -1.32 26.99
N ALA A 17 0.84 -2.46 27.48
CA ALA A 17 0.51 -3.60 26.64
C ALA A 17 -0.66 -3.28 25.67
N SER A 18 -1.67 -2.55 26.14
CA SER A 18 -2.78 -2.14 25.29
C SER A 18 -2.35 -1.15 24.20
N MET A 19 -1.48 -0.19 24.54
CA MET A 19 -0.91 0.74 23.56
C MET A 19 -0.05 0.03 22.52
N ALA A 20 0.73 -0.98 22.94
CA ALA A 20 1.52 -1.81 22.02
C ALA A 20 0.63 -2.65 21.08
N ALA A 21 -0.50 -3.16 21.58
CA ALA A 21 -1.46 -3.90 20.77
C ALA A 21 -2.14 -2.98 19.75
N VAL A 22 -2.95 -2.03 20.22
CA VAL A 22 -3.94 -1.32 19.37
C VAL A 22 -3.60 0.15 19.12
N GLY A 23 -2.43 0.62 19.57
CA GLY A 23 -1.96 2.00 19.39
C GLY A 23 -2.23 2.90 20.61
N PRO A 24 -1.63 4.11 20.66
CA PRO A 24 -1.59 4.93 21.87
C PRO A 24 -2.97 5.33 22.41
N TRP A 25 -3.82 5.91 21.56
CA TRP A 25 -5.13 6.44 21.97
C TRP A 25 -6.13 5.33 22.26
N LEU A 26 -6.34 4.40 21.32
CA LEU A 26 -7.25 3.26 21.51
C LEU A 26 -6.79 2.35 22.65
N GLY A 27 -5.47 2.17 22.81
CA GLY A 27 -4.90 1.36 23.89
C GLY A 27 -5.15 1.94 25.27
N ALA A 28 -5.00 3.26 25.43
CA ALA A 28 -5.32 3.92 26.70
C ALA A 28 -6.81 3.76 27.07
N VAL A 29 -7.71 3.93 26.11
CA VAL A 29 -9.17 3.75 26.31
C VAL A 29 -9.48 2.30 26.67
N THR A 30 -8.96 1.34 25.91
CA THR A 30 -9.16 -0.10 26.15
C THR A 30 -8.63 -0.52 27.52
N ALA A 31 -7.44 -0.06 27.93
CA ALA A 31 -6.89 -0.32 29.25
C ALA A 31 -7.77 0.27 30.38
N ALA A 32 -8.31 1.48 30.20
CA ALA A 32 -9.20 2.11 31.17
C ALA A 32 -10.50 1.31 31.35
N LEU A 33 -11.10 0.82 30.26
CA LEU A 33 -12.31 -0.01 30.29
C LEU A 33 -12.06 -1.33 31.03
N VAL A 34 -10.96 -2.02 30.71
CA VAL A 34 -10.57 -3.27 31.40
C VAL A 34 -10.32 -3.01 32.89
N PHE A 35 -9.63 -1.92 33.24
CA PHE A 35 -9.37 -1.56 34.63
C PHE A 35 -10.66 -1.26 35.41
N LYS A 36 -11.56 -0.43 34.85
CA LYS A 36 -12.85 -0.09 35.45
C LYS A 36 -13.71 -1.33 35.68
N TYR A 37 -13.70 -2.24 34.72
CA TYR A 37 -14.39 -3.52 34.82
C TYR A 37 -13.87 -4.35 36.00
N TRP A 38 -12.54 -4.54 36.10
CA TRP A 38 -11.95 -5.27 37.24
C TRP A 38 -12.26 -4.59 38.57
N GLN A 39 -12.19 -3.26 38.62
CA GLN A 39 -12.54 -2.49 39.82
C GLN A 39 -13.97 -2.75 40.27
N TRP A 40 -14.93 -2.84 39.34
CA TRP A 40 -16.31 -3.22 39.64
C TRP A 40 -16.40 -4.66 40.18
N LEU A 41 -15.76 -5.63 39.51
CA LEU A 41 -15.79 -7.04 39.90
C LEU A 41 -15.16 -7.29 41.29
N PHE A 42 -14.10 -6.56 41.64
CA PHE A 42 -13.47 -6.65 42.97
C PHE A 42 -14.32 -6.02 44.08
N ARG A 43 -15.26 -5.13 43.75
CA ARG A 43 -16.22 -4.56 44.71
C ARG A 43 -17.42 -5.49 44.95
N THR A 44 -17.68 -6.45 44.05
CA THR A 44 -18.76 -7.42 44.22
C THR A 44 -18.45 -8.41 45.36
N PRO A 45 -19.34 -8.61 46.34
CA PRO A 45 -19.12 -9.50 47.47
C PRO A 45 -18.75 -10.95 47.07
N PRO A 46 -17.85 -11.63 47.79
CA PRO A 46 -17.63 -13.07 47.63
C PRO A 46 -18.90 -13.87 47.96
N GLY A 47 -19.19 -14.90 47.16
CA GLY A 47 -20.32 -15.83 47.39
C GLY A 47 -21.50 -15.68 46.43
N GLN A 48 -21.69 -14.52 45.80
CA GLN A 48 -22.81 -14.36 44.87
C GLN A 48 -22.60 -15.13 43.55
N PRO A 49 -23.61 -15.85 43.04
CA PRO A 49 -23.52 -16.55 41.75
C PRO A 49 -23.23 -15.57 40.60
N VAL A 50 -23.70 -14.33 40.73
CA VAL A 50 -23.41 -13.20 39.83
C VAL A 50 -21.90 -13.01 39.62
N ARG A 51 -21.07 -13.27 40.63
CA ARG A 51 -19.62 -13.11 40.52
C ARG A 51 -18.96 -14.19 39.64
N ARG A 52 -19.54 -15.39 39.54
CA ARG A 52 -19.06 -16.45 38.63
C ARG A 52 -19.42 -16.11 37.18
N ALA A 53 -20.67 -15.73 36.96
CA ALA A 53 -21.12 -15.25 35.65
C ALA A 53 -20.30 -14.03 35.22
N ALA A 54 -20.08 -13.07 36.14
CA ALA A 54 -19.28 -11.89 35.88
C ALA A 54 -17.84 -12.24 35.48
N PHE A 55 -17.19 -13.25 36.08
CA PHE A 55 -15.84 -13.64 35.65
C PHE A 55 -15.77 -14.09 34.18
N TYR A 56 -16.69 -14.95 33.74
CA TYR A 56 -16.72 -15.38 32.34
C TYR A 56 -17.12 -14.24 31.40
N MET A 57 -18.05 -13.39 31.82
CA MET A 57 -18.38 -12.16 31.13
C MET A 57 -17.19 -11.20 31.05
N ALA A 58 -16.28 -11.21 32.02
CA ALA A 58 -15.04 -10.42 32.01
C ALA A 58 -14.11 -10.88 30.90
N ALA A 59 -13.85 -12.18 30.84
CA ALA A 59 -12.99 -12.75 29.81
C ALA A 59 -13.60 -12.52 28.42
N ALA A 60 -14.91 -12.71 28.28
CA ALA A 60 -15.64 -12.42 27.05
C ALA A 60 -15.59 -10.93 26.68
N ALA A 61 -15.73 -10.01 27.65
CA ALA A 61 -15.66 -8.57 27.42
C ALA A 61 -14.25 -8.10 27.04
N VAL A 62 -13.20 -8.63 27.68
CA VAL A 62 -11.80 -8.37 27.31
C VAL A 62 -11.53 -8.86 25.89
N ALA A 63 -11.92 -10.10 25.57
CA ALA A 63 -11.78 -10.66 24.23
C ALA A 63 -12.58 -9.85 23.20
N GLY A 64 -13.83 -9.51 23.50
CA GLY A 64 -14.69 -8.70 22.64
C GLY A 64 -14.11 -7.29 22.40
N THR A 65 -13.61 -6.63 23.44
CA THR A 65 -12.99 -5.30 23.32
C THR A 65 -11.72 -5.35 22.46
N LEU A 66 -10.90 -6.40 22.63
CA LEU A 66 -9.72 -6.63 21.80
C LEU A 66 -10.12 -6.89 20.34
N CYS A 67 -11.09 -7.76 20.09
CA CYS A 67 -11.60 -8.03 18.74
C CYS A 67 -12.16 -6.77 18.07
N ILE A 68 -12.98 -5.99 18.78
CA ILE A 68 -13.54 -4.72 18.27
C ILE A 68 -12.41 -3.73 17.98
N SER A 69 -11.42 -3.61 18.85
CA SER A 69 -10.28 -2.70 18.65
C SER A 69 -9.42 -3.10 17.45
N ILE A 70 -9.16 -4.41 17.27
CA ILE A 70 -8.47 -4.94 16.09
C ILE A 70 -9.30 -4.69 14.83
N ALA A 71 -10.62 -4.89 14.88
CA ALA A 71 -11.51 -4.66 13.75
C ALA A 71 -11.56 -3.17 13.36
N LEU A 72 -11.70 -2.26 14.34
CA LEU A 72 -11.68 -0.82 14.10
C LEU A 72 -10.34 -0.35 13.53
N PHE A 73 -9.22 -0.82 14.09
CA PHE A 73 -7.91 -0.51 13.52
C PHE A 73 -7.76 -1.05 12.10
N SER A 74 -8.18 -2.30 11.87
CA SER A 74 -8.14 -2.93 10.54
C SER A 74 -8.99 -2.14 9.54
N MET A 75 -10.16 -1.65 9.97
CA MET A 75 -11.02 -0.77 9.17
C MET A 75 -10.33 0.56 8.86
N CYS A 76 -9.70 1.23 9.83
CA CYS A 76 -8.92 2.44 9.58
C CYS A 76 -7.80 2.18 8.57
N THR A 77 -7.01 1.12 8.76
CA THR A 77 -5.98 0.77 7.79
C THR A 77 -6.54 0.41 6.42
N MET A 78 -7.72 -0.20 6.36
CA MET A 78 -8.40 -0.50 5.10
C MET A 78 -8.80 0.80 4.38
N LEU A 79 -9.31 1.80 5.11
CA LEU A 79 -9.63 3.12 4.55
C LEU A 79 -8.38 3.83 4.02
N ASP A 80 -7.26 3.79 4.75
CA ASP A 80 -5.98 4.34 4.27
C ASP A 80 -5.49 3.61 3.01
N ASN A 81 -5.60 2.27 3.02
CA ASN A 81 -5.25 1.43 1.87
C ASN A 81 -6.17 1.67 0.67
N LEU A 82 -7.45 2.03 0.87
CA LEU A 82 -8.36 2.40 -0.22
C LEU A 82 -7.87 3.67 -0.92
N GLY A 83 -7.37 4.66 -0.16
CA GLY A 83 -6.73 5.84 -0.73
C GLY A 83 -5.53 5.48 -1.60
N ALA A 84 -4.59 4.68 -1.07
CA ALA A 84 -3.43 4.20 -1.83
C ALA A 84 -3.83 3.38 -3.07
N TYR A 85 -4.87 2.56 -2.95
CA TYR A 85 -5.43 1.78 -4.04
C TYR A 85 -6.02 2.67 -5.14
N HIS A 86 -6.80 3.69 -4.77
CA HIS A 86 -7.34 4.66 -5.72
C HIS A 86 -6.26 5.46 -6.44
N VAL A 87 -5.16 5.78 -5.76
CA VAL A 87 -4.04 6.49 -6.39
C VAL A 87 -3.27 5.55 -7.34
N GLY A 88 -3.08 4.28 -6.96
CA GLY A 88 -2.48 3.27 -7.82
C GLY A 88 -3.30 2.98 -9.08
N SER A 89 -4.63 2.85 -8.95
CA SER A 89 -5.52 2.57 -10.09
C SER A 89 -5.50 3.67 -11.14
N ARG A 90 -5.21 4.92 -10.75
CA ARG A 90 -5.06 6.03 -11.71
C ARG A 90 -3.84 5.86 -12.61
N CYS A 91 -2.73 5.32 -12.12
CA CYS A 91 -1.57 5.02 -12.98
C CYS A 91 -1.91 3.93 -14.00
N ASP A 92 -2.75 2.96 -13.61
CA ASP A 92 -3.24 1.90 -14.49
C ASP A 92 -4.09 2.42 -15.65
N GLU A 93 -4.77 3.54 -15.43
CA GLU A 93 -5.61 4.21 -16.41
C GLU A 93 -4.81 5.17 -17.33
N GLN A 94 -3.70 5.72 -16.85
CA GLN A 94 -2.89 6.69 -17.61
C GLN A 94 -2.19 6.08 -18.81
N ALA A 95 -1.54 4.94 -18.66
CA ALA A 95 -0.80 4.35 -19.78
C ALA A 95 -1.69 3.93 -20.97
N PRO A 96 -2.85 3.27 -20.76
CA PRO A 96 -3.82 3.06 -21.83
C PRO A 96 -4.32 4.36 -22.47
N ALA A 97 -4.52 5.42 -21.67
CA ALA A 97 -4.96 6.71 -22.19
C ALA A 97 -3.89 7.38 -23.07
N ILE A 98 -2.61 7.30 -22.70
CA ILE A 98 -1.50 7.76 -23.54
C ILE A 98 -1.48 6.99 -24.87
N ALA A 99 -1.64 5.66 -24.84
CA ALA A 99 -1.74 4.86 -26.06
C ALA A 99 -2.96 5.26 -26.92
N GLN A 100 -4.08 5.60 -26.29
CA GLN A 100 -5.27 6.11 -26.98
C GLN A 100 -5.03 7.47 -27.63
N MET A 101 -4.31 8.38 -26.96
CA MET A 101 -3.93 9.68 -27.52
C MET A 101 -3.03 9.52 -28.75
N LEU A 102 -2.02 8.64 -28.67
CA LEU A 102 -1.15 8.30 -29.80
C LEU A 102 -1.94 7.73 -30.97
N GLY A 103 -2.91 6.85 -30.69
CA GLY A 103 -3.82 6.33 -31.70
C GLY A 103 -4.71 7.39 -32.34
N SER A 104 -5.18 8.35 -31.54
CA SER A 104 -6.04 9.45 -32.02
C SER A 104 -5.25 10.43 -32.88
N TYR A 105 -4.02 10.75 -32.49
CA TYR A 105 -3.07 11.50 -33.31
C TYR A 105 -2.86 10.81 -34.67
N ARG A 106 -2.54 9.51 -34.67
CA ARG A 106 -2.35 8.75 -35.92
C ARG A 106 -3.59 8.74 -36.79
N LYS A 107 -4.78 8.62 -36.21
CA LYS A 107 -6.03 8.68 -36.97
C LYS A 107 -6.19 10.01 -37.73
N GLN A 108 -5.74 11.11 -37.15
CA GLN A 108 -5.82 12.44 -37.77
C GLN A 108 -4.65 12.72 -38.73
N HIS A 109 -3.45 12.26 -38.41
CA HIS A 109 -2.22 12.60 -39.14
C HIS A 109 -1.68 11.48 -40.05
N ALA A 110 -2.34 10.31 -40.07
CA ALA A 110 -1.93 9.07 -40.75
C ALA A 110 -0.58 8.48 -40.29
N SER A 111 0.15 9.15 -39.39
CA SER A 111 1.40 8.70 -38.77
C SER A 111 1.38 8.95 -37.27
N PHE A 112 2.22 8.23 -36.52
CA PHE A 112 2.49 8.59 -35.13
C PHE A 112 3.30 9.90 -35.07
N PRO A 113 3.25 10.64 -33.94
CA PRO A 113 4.09 11.81 -33.78
C PRO A 113 5.57 11.41 -33.86
N SER A 114 6.41 12.28 -34.41
CA SER A 114 7.87 12.14 -34.24
C SER A 114 8.21 12.19 -32.75
N LEU A 115 9.19 11.42 -32.30
CA LEU A 115 9.67 11.46 -30.90
C LEU A 115 10.11 12.87 -30.50
N ILE A 116 10.83 13.50 -31.42
CA ILE A 116 11.37 14.85 -31.32
C ILE A 116 10.92 15.64 -32.54
N VAL A 117 10.39 16.84 -32.31
CA VAL A 117 10.14 17.82 -33.36
C VAL A 117 11.26 18.84 -33.32
N ASP A 118 12.03 18.95 -34.40
CA ASP A 118 13.08 19.96 -34.50
C ASP A 118 12.58 21.26 -35.13
N ASP A 119 13.24 22.35 -34.78
CA ASP A 119 13.10 23.62 -35.49
C ASP A 119 13.82 23.59 -36.86
N ALA A 120 13.71 24.69 -37.61
CA ALA A 120 14.37 24.83 -38.93
C ALA A 120 15.91 24.73 -38.87
N ALA A 121 16.52 24.90 -37.69
CA ALA A 121 17.95 24.76 -37.47
C ALA A 121 18.35 23.35 -36.98
N GLY A 122 17.40 22.42 -36.87
CA GLY A 122 17.62 21.06 -36.39
C GLY A 122 17.76 20.95 -34.87
N ARG A 123 17.33 21.96 -34.11
CA ARG A 123 17.34 21.92 -32.64
C ARG A 123 16.03 21.32 -32.13
N PRO A 124 16.08 20.46 -31.10
CA PRO A 124 14.90 19.79 -30.58
C PRO A 124 13.97 20.82 -29.92
N GLN A 125 12.81 21.03 -30.53
CA GLN A 125 11.85 22.06 -30.16
C GLN A 125 10.74 21.50 -29.26
N HIS A 126 10.21 20.30 -29.56
CA HIS A 126 9.10 19.70 -28.81
C HIS A 126 9.23 18.19 -28.63
N SER A 127 8.77 17.69 -27.47
CA SER A 127 8.49 16.27 -27.25
C SER A 127 7.19 15.84 -27.94
N TRP A 128 7.11 14.58 -28.38
CA TRP A 128 5.86 13.97 -28.85
C TRP A 128 4.71 14.11 -27.86
N ARG A 129 5.00 14.19 -26.55
CA ARG A 129 4.01 14.40 -25.49
C ARG A 129 3.22 15.68 -25.72
N ALA A 130 3.88 16.77 -26.11
CA ALA A 130 3.24 18.05 -26.44
C ALA A 130 2.32 17.95 -27.66
N LEU A 131 2.66 17.11 -28.65
CA LEU A 131 1.86 16.94 -29.86
C LEU A 131 0.56 16.18 -29.63
N VAL A 132 0.52 15.27 -28.65
CA VAL A 132 -0.64 14.43 -28.38
C VAL A 132 -1.59 15.02 -27.32
N LEU A 133 -1.19 16.10 -26.67
CA LEU A 133 -1.96 16.82 -25.66
C LEU A 133 -3.39 17.24 -26.09
N PRO A 134 -3.63 17.68 -27.33
CA PRO A 134 -4.99 17.98 -27.80
C PRO A 134 -5.94 16.77 -27.80
N TYR A 135 -5.40 15.56 -27.69
CA TYR A 135 -6.15 14.30 -27.76
C TYR A 135 -6.42 13.67 -26.39
N VAL A 136 -6.14 14.38 -25.28
CA VAL A 136 -6.43 13.90 -23.93
C VAL A 136 -7.93 13.59 -23.80
N PRO A 137 -8.31 12.35 -23.40
CA PRO A 137 -9.72 12.01 -23.22
C PRO A 137 -10.39 12.86 -22.14
N VAL A 138 -11.65 13.28 -22.38
CA VAL A 138 -12.43 14.13 -21.44
C VAL A 138 -12.48 13.54 -20.03
N TRP A 139 -12.74 12.23 -19.92
CA TRP A 139 -12.81 11.55 -18.62
C TRP A 139 -11.50 11.64 -17.82
N LEU A 140 -10.36 11.73 -18.50
CA LEU A 140 -9.06 11.82 -17.86
C LEU A 140 -8.71 13.25 -17.45
N ALA A 141 -9.19 14.24 -18.20
CA ALA A 141 -9.10 15.65 -17.80
C ALA A 141 -9.82 15.89 -16.46
N ASP A 142 -10.99 15.27 -16.27
CA ASP A 142 -11.74 15.33 -15.01
C ASP A 142 -10.99 14.66 -13.84
N VAL A 143 -10.38 13.49 -14.08
CA VAL A 143 -9.67 12.72 -13.04
C VAL A 143 -8.36 13.39 -12.61
N THR A 144 -7.66 14.01 -13.54
CA THR A 144 -6.39 14.71 -13.29
C THR A 144 -6.59 16.12 -12.72
N GLY A 145 -7.82 16.66 -12.76
CA GLY A 145 -8.11 18.04 -12.36
C GLY A 145 -7.59 19.07 -13.37
N SER A 146 -7.00 18.63 -14.47
CA SER A 146 -6.47 19.43 -15.57
C SER A 146 -7.56 19.70 -16.62
N ALA A 147 -8.72 20.24 -16.20
CA ALA A 147 -9.81 20.55 -17.12
C ALA A 147 -9.43 21.62 -18.18
N ALA A 148 -8.34 22.35 -17.94
CA ALA A 148 -7.71 23.23 -18.93
C ALA A 148 -6.53 22.50 -19.59
N GLN A 149 -6.46 22.56 -20.93
CA GLN A 149 -5.21 22.36 -21.65
C GLN A 149 -4.14 23.23 -20.96
N PRO A 150 -2.95 22.70 -20.62
CA PRO A 150 -1.90 23.53 -20.06
C PRO A 150 -1.56 24.66 -21.04
N SER A 151 -1.04 25.75 -20.51
CA SER A 151 -0.61 26.96 -21.23
C SER A 151 0.63 26.75 -22.12
N TYR A 152 0.77 25.57 -22.71
CA TYR A 152 1.90 25.21 -23.55
C TYR A 152 1.85 25.95 -24.90
N ASP A 153 2.90 26.72 -25.18
CA ASP A 153 3.06 27.46 -26.42
C ASP A 153 3.91 26.64 -27.40
N ALA A 154 3.25 26.00 -28.38
CA ALA A 154 3.89 25.22 -29.43
C ALA A 154 4.73 26.07 -30.41
N THR A 155 4.75 27.40 -30.28
CA THR A 155 5.63 28.27 -31.09
C THR A 155 6.98 28.51 -30.42
N GLN A 156 7.12 28.21 -29.14
CA GLN A 156 8.35 28.38 -28.37
C GLN A 156 9.06 27.05 -28.14
N SER A 157 10.35 27.09 -27.80
CA SER A 157 11.09 25.87 -27.43
C SER A 157 10.52 25.26 -26.14
N TRP A 158 10.68 23.95 -25.97
CA TRP A 158 10.21 23.23 -24.78
C TRP A 158 10.77 23.76 -23.46
N ASP A 159 11.96 24.36 -23.49
CA ASP A 159 12.70 24.95 -22.38
C ASP A 159 12.50 26.47 -22.26
N SER A 160 11.57 27.07 -23.02
CA SER A 160 11.25 28.47 -22.87
C SER A 160 10.67 28.76 -21.48
N ALA A 161 10.77 30.00 -21.02
CA ALA A 161 10.18 30.39 -19.74
C ALA A 161 8.68 30.04 -19.67
N THR A 162 7.93 30.34 -20.74
CA THR A 162 6.50 30.01 -20.86
C THR A 162 6.23 28.51 -20.78
N ASN A 163 7.01 27.68 -21.50
CA ASN A 163 6.79 26.23 -21.49
C ASN A 163 7.31 25.55 -20.23
N THR A 164 8.28 26.15 -19.53
CA THR A 164 8.74 25.70 -18.22
C THR A 164 7.68 25.95 -17.16
N GLU A 165 6.98 27.08 -17.19
CA GLU A 165 5.81 27.32 -16.31
C GLU A 165 4.71 26.27 -16.57
N ALA A 166 4.47 25.88 -17.82
CA ALA A 166 3.54 24.81 -18.16
C ALA A 166 3.96 23.41 -17.63
N VAL A 167 5.23 23.22 -17.25
CA VAL A 167 5.68 21.99 -16.54
C VAL A 167 5.11 21.96 -15.13
N GLU A 168 5.05 23.11 -14.45
CA GLU A 168 4.54 23.24 -13.08
C GLU A 168 3.03 22.98 -13.00
N ASP A 169 2.30 23.42 -14.03
CA ASP A 169 0.88 23.09 -14.26
C ASP A 169 0.65 21.62 -14.63
N SER A 170 1.67 20.77 -14.42
CA SER A 170 1.83 19.38 -14.84
C SER A 170 0.52 18.69 -15.23
N VAL A 171 0.43 18.30 -16.49
CA VAL A 171 -0.65 17.40 -16.88
C VAL A 171 -0.39 16.09 -16.16
N GLY A 172 -1.21 15.81 -15.15
CA GLY A 172 -1.09 14.59 -14.34
C GLY A 172 -1.03 13.33 -15.19
N ILE A 173 -1.47 13.38 -16.44
CA ILE A 173 -1.43 12.29 -17.42
C ILE A 173 -0.05 11.67 -17.63
N TYR A 174 1.02 12.46 -17.62
CA TYR A 174 2.37 11.93 -17.88
C TYR A 174 3.10 11.50 -16.62
N ALA A 175 2.50 11.70 -15.44
CA ALA A 175 3.10 11.37 -14.17
C ALA A 175 2.16 10.46 -13.37
N CYS A 176 2.60 9.22 -13.11
CA CYS A 176 1.89 8.33 -12.20
C CYS A 176 1.67 8.99 -10.83
N PRO A 177 0.40 9.16 -10.37
CA PRO A 177 0.09 9.73 -9.07
C PRO A 177 0.66 8.95 -7.89
N ALA A 178 0.80 7.63 -8.01
CA ALA A 178 1.36 6.79 -6.95
C ALA A 178 2.85 7.07 -6.72
N ALA A 179 3.61 7.33 -7.78
CA ALA A 179 5.00 7.71 -7.68
C ALA A 179 5.17 9.06 -6.96
N ARG A 180 4.26 10.04 -7.18
CA ARG A 180 4.27 11.33 -6.47
C ARG A 180 4.10 11.20 -4.96
N LEU A 181 3.34 10.19 -4.47
CA LEU A 181 3.19 9.96 -3.03
C LEU A 181 4.46 9.42 -2.37
N HIS A 182 5.31 8.73 -3.13
CA HIS A 182 6.52 8.09 -2.61
C HIS A 182 7.77 8.96 -2.73
N HIS A 183 7.83 9.84 -3.73
CA HIS A 183 8.91 10.83 -3.85
C HIS A 183 8.57 12.06 -3.00
N GLN A 184 9.34 12.29 -1.94
CA GLN A 184 9.19 13.45 -1.05
C GLN A 184 9.40 14.76 -1.82
N THR A 185 8.29 15.43 -2.13
CA THR A 185 7.99 16.88 -2.32
C THR A 185 8.94 17.87 -3.00
N ASP A 186 10.21 17.56 -3.24
CA ASP A 186 11.18 18.53 -3.82
C ASP A 186 11.76 18.07 -5.18
N ALA A 187 11.41 16.86 -5.63
CA ALA A 187 11.79 16.42 -6.97
C ALA A 187 10.94 17.18 -8.02
N PRO A 188 11.55 17.69 -9.11
CA PRO A 188 10.81 18.35 -10.18
C PRO A 188 9.72 17.44 -10.74
N LEU A 189 8.68 18.04 -11.32
CA LEU A 189 7.55 17.31 -11.91
C LEU A 189 8.01 16.53 -13.15
N THR A 190 8.48 15.30 -12.93
CA THR A 190 9.02 14.43 -13.97
C THR A 190 7.92 13.70 -14.71
N ALA A 191 8.11 13.51 -16.02
CA ALA A 191 7.37 12.52 -16.77
C ALA A 191 7.76 11.12 -16.27
N HIS A 192 6.78 10.25 -16.15
CA HIS A 192 6.99 8.84 -15.84
C HIS A 192 6.80 7.97 -17.08
N PHE A 193 6.20 8.47 -18.16
CA PHE A 193 5.95 7.70 -19.38
C PHE A 193 6.85 8.16 -20.53
N PHE A 194 7.62 7.22 -21.09
CA PHE A 194 8.59 7.45 -22.16
C PHE A 194 8.35 6.51 -23.32
N ARG A 195 8.51 7.00 -24.54
CA ARG A 195 8.44 6.12 -25.71
C ARG A 195 9.77 5.41 -25.89
N VAL A 196 9.72 4.16 -26.34
CA VAL A 196 10.89 3.33 -26.63
C VAL A 196 11.25 3.48 -28.11
N HIS A 197 12.54 3.67 -28.41
CA HIS A 197 13.07 3.70 -29.78
C HIS A 197 14.21 2.70 -29.96
N ALA A 198 14.27 2.02 -31.11
CA ALA A 198 15.32 1.02 -31.36
C ALA A 198 16.50 1.55 -32.20
N SER A 199 16.36 2.71 -32.84
CA SER A 199 17.45 3.35 -33.59
C SER A 199 18.25 4.30 -32.69
N ASP A 200 19.54 4.45 -32.97
CA ASP A 200 20.38 5.50 -32.38
C ASP A 200 19.91 6.90 -32.79
N ASP A 201 19.22 7.02 -33.93
CA ASP A 201 18.53 8.24 -34.32
C ASP A 201 17.08 8.20 -33.78
N PRO A 202 16.73 8.99 -32.75
CA PRO A 202 15.37 9.06 -32.24
C PRO A 202 14.36 9.60 -33.26
N LYS A 203 14.80 10.11 -34.42
CA LYS A 203 13.91 10.51 -35.52
C LYS A 203 13.44 9.33 -36.34
N GLU A 204 14.23 8.25 -36.36
CA GLU A 204 13.88 7.00 -37.03
C GLU A 204 13.20 6.08 -36.03
N ASP A 205 11.86 6.15 -35.96
CA ASP A 205 11.12 5.16 -35.19
C ASP A 205 11.19 3.80 -35.89
N ALA A 206 12.02 2.92 -35.34
CA ALA A 206 12.21 1.57 -35.81
C ALA A 206 10.99 0.67 -35.53
N PHE A 207 10.09 1.06 -34.63
CA PHE A 207 8.89 0.28 -34.34
C PHE A 207 7.75 0.64 -35.29
N ALA A 208 7.01 -0.38 -35.73
CA ALA A 208 5.75 -0.16 -36.46
C ALA A 208 4.63 0.45 -35.58
N TRP A 209 4.82 0.43 -34.25
CA TRP A 209 3.91 0.98 -33.24
C TRP A 209 4.68 1.59 -32.05
N PRO A 210 4.22 2.71 -31.48
CA PRO A 210 4.87 3.33 -30.34
C PRO A 210 4.67 2.46 -29.10
N ILE A 211 5.78 2.11 -28.45
CA ILE A 211 5.78 1.47 -27.13
C ILE A 211 6.09 2.55 -26.11
N VAL A 212 5.28 2.66 -25.07
CA VAL A 212 5.46 3.57 -23.96
C VAL A 212 5.77 2.76 -22.70
N ILE A 213 6.86 3.10 -22.01
CA ILE A 213 7.30 2.48 -20.77
C ILE A 213 7.21 3.47 -19.61
N GLU A 214 6.83 2.96 -18.44
CA GLU A 214 6.92 3.71 -17.19
C GLU A 214 8.32 3.66 -16.57
N ALA A 215 8.93 4.82 -16.38
CA ALA A 215 10.27 5.02 -15.85
C ALA A 215 10.36 6.25 -14.94
N SER A 216 9.96 6.13 -13.67
CA SER A 216 10.00 7.25 -12.72
C SER A 216 11.41 7.70 -12.33
N SER A 217 12.45 6.91 -12.60
CA SER A 217 13.85 7.27 -12.36
C SER A 217 14.41 8.27 -13.36
N ILE A 218 13.75 8.46 -14.50
CA ILE A 218 14.23 9.37 -15.53
C ILE A 218 13.81 10.78 -15.12
N ASN A 219 14.79 11.56 -14.67
CA ASN A 219 14.59 12.95 -14.30
C ASN A 219 14.48 13.83 -15.55
N ALA A 220 13.34 13.73 -16.24
CA ALA A 220 12.99 14.52 -17.42
C ALA A 220 11.56 15.05 -17.27
N THR A 221 11.32 16.28 -17.71
CA THR A 221 9.97 16.86 -17.69
C THR A 221 9.14 16.30 -18.86
N TRP A 222 7.83 16.51 -18.85
CA TRP A 222 6.98 16.07 -19.96
C TRP A 222 7.20 16.90 -21.24
N THR A 223 7.73 18.12 -21.12
CA THR A 223 8.03 18.98 -22.27
C THR A 223 9.37 18.62 -22.92
N GLU A 224 10.31 18.06 -22.14
CA GLU A 224 11.64 17.69 -22.60
C GLU A 224 11.57 16.62 -23.72
N PRO A 225 12.20 16.86 -24.89
CA PRO A 225 12.25 15.93 -26.02
C PRO A 225 13.25 14.80 -25.75
N ARG A 226 13.01 14.08 -24.65
CA ARG A 226 13.80 12.93 -24.19
C ARG A 226 12.91 11.72 -24.03
N ASP A 227 13.38 10.62 -24.58
CA ASP A 227 12.75 9.30 -24.57
C ASP A 227 13.80 8.22 -24.27
N VAL A 228 13.42 6.96 -24.38
CA VAL A 228 14.21 5.82 -23.89
C VAL A 228 14.65 4.95 -25.06
N SER A 229 15.95 4.68 -25.16
CA SER A 229 16.46 3.71 -26.13
C SER A 229 16.02 2.29 -25.77
N LEU A 230 16.02 1.36 -26.73
CA LEU A 230 15.66 -0.03 -26.49
C LEU A 230 16.54 -0.67 -25.40
N ASP A 231 17.84 -0.40 -25.40
CA ASP A 231 18.76 -0.89 -24.38
C ASP A 231 18.46 -0.31 -22.99
N GLU A 232 18.16 0.99 -22.88
CA GLU A 232 17.72 1.60 -21.63
C GLU A 232 16.37 1.02 -21.17
N ALA A 233 15.43 0.73 -22.07
CA ALA A 233 14.16 0.09 -21.74
C ALA A 233 14.37 -1.32 -21.18
N VAL A 234 15.24 -2.12 -21.81
CA VAL A 234 15.64 -3.44 -21.33
C VAL A 234 16.29 -3.35 -19.94
N GLN A 235 17.16 -2.36 -19.72
CA GLN A 235 17.78 -2.11 -18.43
C GLN A 235 16.76 -1.72 -17.36
N LEU A 236 15.80 -0.84 -17.70
CA LEU A 236 14.72 -0.44 -16.80
C LEU A 236 13.86 -1.64 -16.40
N LEU A 237 13.48 -2.48 -17.36
CA LEU A 237 12.71 -3.71 -17.12
C LEU A 237 13.47 -4.75 -16.30
N SER A 238 14.79 -4.75 -16.36
CA SER A 238 15.64 -5.74 -15.67
C SER A 238 16.19 -5.25 -14.32
N SER A 239 16.13 -3.94 -14.06
CA SER A 239 16.63 -3.34 -12.81
C SER A 239 15.56 -3.31 -11.72
N SER A 240 16.00 -3.39 -10.46
CA SER A 240 15.10 -3.33 -9.28
C SER A 240 14.85 -1.89 -8.80
N THR A 241 15.51 -0.91 -9.41
CA THR A 241 15.44 0.51 -9.06
C THR A 241 14.19 1.15 -9.67
N ASP A 242 13.43 1.89 -8.88
CA ASP A 242 12.44 2.89 -9.36
C ASP A 242 11.38 2.38 -10.34
N ALA A 243 10.63 1.35 -9.97
CA ALA A 243 9.38 1.06 -10.69
C ALA A 243 8.18 1.87 -10.15
N GLY A 244 8.39 2.96 -9.40
CA GLY A 244 7.36 3.93 -8.95
C GLY A 244 6.22 3.39 -8.07
N HIS A 245 6.06 2.07 -8.01
CA HIS A 245 4.91 1.34 -7.55
C HIS A 245 5.29 0.33 -6.48
N ALA A 246 5.55 0.82 -5.28
CA ALA A 246 5.53 -0.04 -4.11
C ALA A 246 4.08 -0.16 -3.61
N GLU A 247 3.30 -1.06 -4.20
CA GLU A 247 2.00 -1.43 -3.63
C GLU A 247 2.23 -2.08 -2.25
N GLN A 248 2.11 -1.26 -1.20
CA GLN A 248 2.24 -1.65 0.18
C GLN A 248 0.88 -1.51 0.86
N TYR A 249 0.25 -2.64 1.14
CA TYR A 249 -0.98 -2.71 1.91
C TYR A 249 -0.61 -2.94 3.38
N GLU A 250 -0.89 -1.96 4.21
CA GLU A 250 -0.67 -2.06 5.64
C GLU A 250 -1.87 -2.72 6.30
N GLY A 251 -1.69 -3.96 6.79
CA GLY A 251 -2.66 -4.62 7.66
C GLY A 251 -2.28 -4.51 9.13
N TYR A 252 -3.18 -4.93 10.03
CA TYR A 252 -2.90 -4.97 11.48
C TYR A 252 -1.73 -5.93 11.81
N PHE A 253 -1.77 -7.16 11.28
CA PHE A 253 -0.77 -8.19 11.58
C PHE A 253 0.26 -8.43 10.47
N VAL A 254 -0.10 -8.08 9.23
CA VAL A 254 0.73 -8.36 8.06
C VAL A 254 0.77 -7.11 7.21
N THR A 255 1.97 -6.66 6.87
CA THR A 255 2.17 -5.73 5.75
C THR A 255 2.34 -6.57 4.49
N ARG A 256 1.48 -6.39 3.49
CA ARG A 256 1.67 -7.04 2.19
C ARG A 256 2.36 -6.05 1.27
N ARG A 257 3.55 -6.40 0.79
CA ARG A 257 4.23 -5.66 -0.26
C ARG A 257 4.18 -6.46 -1.54
N ARG A 258 3.73 -5.85 -2.62
CA ARG A 258 3.92 -6.42 -3.97
C ARG A 258 5.41 -6.28 -4.29
N ALA A 259 6.06 -7.40 -4.57
CA ALA A 259 7.50 -7.41 -4.89
C ALA A 259 7.76 -8.40 -6.02
N PRO A 260 8.55 -8.02 -7.05
CA PRO A 260 9.20 -6.72 -7.31
C PRO A 260 8.24 -5.59 -7.71
N PRO A 261 8.69 -4.33 -7.71
CA PRO A 261 7.92 -3.21 -8.24
C PRO A 261 7.62 -3.46 -9.72
N GLN A 262 6.45 -3.01 -10.18
CA GLN A 262 5.96 -3.26 -11.54
C GLN A 262 6.10 -2.01 -12.39
N ARG A 263 6.42 -2.18 -13.67
CA ARG A 263 6.37 -1.11 -14.67
C ARG A 263 5.16 -1.30 -15.56
N MET A 264 4.59 -0.20 -15.99
CA MET A 264 3.61 -0.20 -17.05
C MET A 264 4.29 -0.17 -18.43
N LEU A 265 3.81 -1.03 -19.32
CA LEU A 265 4.05 -0.94 -20.76
C LEU A 265 2.72 -0.67 -21.43
N ALA A 266 2.65 0.32 -22.31
CA ALA A 266 1.49 0.59 -23.13
C ALA A 266 1.91 0.72 -24.59
N TRP A 267 1.08 0.25 -25.51
CA TRP A 267 1.32 0.38 -26.94
C TRP A 267 -0.01 0.44 -27.67
N CYS A 268 0.01 0.86 -28.93
CA CYS A 268 -1.16 0.81 -29.78
C CYS A 268 -0.90 0.03 -31.06
N ASP A 269 -1.78 -0.92 -31.37
CA ASP A 269 -1.75 -1.72 -32.59
C ASP A 269 -2.83 -1.21 -33.56
N VAL A 270 -2.55 -1.28 -34.86
CA VAL A 270 -3.50 -0.91 -35.90
C VAL A 270 -4.01 -2.17 -36.56
N ARG A 271 -5.31 -2.42 -36.34
CA ARG A 271 -6.04 -3.55 -36.88
C ARG A 271 -7.12 -3.06 -37.84
N ALA A 272 -7.72 -3.99 -38.56
CA ALA A 272 -8.77 -3.68 -39.54
C ALA A 272 -9.99 -2.96 -38.92
N ASP A 273 -10.23 -3.14 -37.62
CA ASP A 273 -11.30 -2.52 -36.84
C ASP A 273 -10.93 -1.17 -36.19
N GLY A 274 -9.67 -0.72 -36.36
CA GLY A 274 -9.20 0.57 -35.87
C GLY A 274 -7.92 0.48 -35.04
N VAL A 275 -7.67 1.51 -34.23
CA VAL A 275 -6.52 1.55 -33.31
C VAL A 275 -6.93 0.95 -31.98
N GLN A 276 -6.27 -0.14 -31.57
CA GLN A 276 -6.45 -0.75 -30.26
C GLN A 276 -5.32 -0.32 -29.33
N SER A 277 -5.66 0.10 -28.12
CA SER A 277 -4.69 0.44 -27.08
C SER A 277 -4.53 -0.75 -26.14
N HIS A 278 -3.29 -1.10 -25.86
CA HIS A 278 -2.93 -2.21 -24.99
C HIS A 278 -2.07 -1.70 -23.84
N CYS A 279 -2.15 -2.42 -22.72
CA CYS A 279 -1.43 -2.08 -21.52
C CYS A 279 -1.08 -3.35 -20.76
N LEU A 280 0.14 -3.42 -20.23
CA LEU A 280 0.68 -4.57 -19.55
C LEU A 280 1.53 -4.13 -18.36
N LYS A 281 1.19 -4.66 -17.19
CA LYS A 281 2.05 -4.56 -16.00
C LYS A 281 3.07 -5.67 -16.01
N VAL A 282 4.34 -5.30 -15.97
CA VAL A 282 5.44 -6.26 -15.93
C VAL A 282 6.26 -6.07 -14.66
N GLY A 283 6.61 -7.19 -14.02
CA GLY A 283 7.56 -7.18 -12.93
C GLY A 283 8.99 -7.06 -13.47
N GLN A 284 9.96 -6.97 -12.55
CA GLN A 284 11.37 -7.01 -12.91
C GLN A 284 11.74 -8.33 -13.60
N PHE A 285 12.36 -8.22 -14.78
CA PHE A 285 12.97 -9.32 -15.49
C PHE A 285 14.30 -9.71 -14.86
N ARG A 286 14.51 -11.02 -14.66
CA ARG A 286 15.82 -11.53 -14.19
C ARG A 286 16.85 -11.60 -15.31
N ASP A 287 16.37 -11.87 -16.52
CA ASP A 287 17.18 -12.00 -17.73
C ASP A 287 16.81 -10.86 -18.68
N PRO A 288 17.75 -9.96 -19.00
CA PRO A 288 17.54 -8.90 -19.99
C PRO A 288 17.08 -9.42 -21.36
N ALA A 289 17.45 -10.64 -21.74
CA ALA A 289 17.00 -11.24 -23.00
C ALA A 289 15.48 -11.49 -23.02
N ASP A 290 14.88 -11.84 -21.87
CA ASP A 290 13.41 -11.97 -21.77
C ASP A 290 12.71 -10.61 -21.86
N ALA A 291 13.33 -9.55 -21.33
CA ALA A 291 12.79 -8.19 -21.44
C ALA A 291 12.83 -7.69 -22.88
N LEU A 292 13.94 -7.91 -23.59
CA LEU A 292 14.07 -7.61 -25.01
C LEU A 292 13.04 -8.40 -25.84
N ALA A 293 12.98 -9.73 -25.64
CA ALA A 293 12.03 -10.58 -26.33
C ALA A 293 10.58 -10.15 -26.07
N LEU A 294 10.26 -9.65 -24.87
CA LEU A 294 8.94 -9.10 -24.58
C LEU A 294 8.66 -7.87 -25.46
N LEU A 295 9.57 -6.90 -25.48
CA LEU A 295 9.40 -5.65 -26.23
C LEU A 295 9.24 -5.90 -27.73
N GLU A 296 9.99 -6.84 -28.29
CA GLU A 296 9.90 -7.26 -29.70
C GLU A 296 8.60 -8.02 -30.01
N SER A 297 7.99 -8.66 -29.01
CA SER A 297 6.84 -9.57 -29.19
C SER A 297 5.51 -8.98 -28.73
N LEU A 298 5.40 -7.68 -28.39
CA LEU A 298 4.19 -7.11 -27.77
C LEU A 298 2.90 -7.30 -28.58
N THR A 299 2.97 -7.49 -29.89
CA THR A 299 1.80 -7.76 -30.75
C THR A 299 1.43 -9.25 -30.85
N ASP A 300 2.34 -10.16 -30.49
CA ASP A 300 2.08 -11.59 -30.39
C ASP A 300 1.67 -11.95 -28.95
N LYS A 301 0.35 -12.04 -28.74
CA LYS A 301 -0.23 -12.38 -27.45
C LYS A 301 0.31 -13.71 -26.88
N GLU A 302 0.52 -14.73 -27.71
CA GLU A 302 1.00 -16.03 -27.24
C GLU A 302 2.48 -15.97 -26.84
N ALA A 303 3.30 -15.22 -27.57
CA ALA A 303 4.69 -14.95 -27.17
C ALA A 303 4.76 -14.18 -25.85
N VAL A 304 3.97 -13.11 -25.71
CA VAL A 304 3.87 -12.33 -24.45
C VAL A 304 3.48 -13.24 -23.30
N GLU A 305 2.40 -14.03 -23.43
CA GLU A 305 1.95 -14.93 -22.36
C GLU A 305 3.02 -15.98 -22.00
N ARG A 306 3.72 -16.56 -22.99
CA ARG A 306 4.83 -17.49 -22.73
C ARG A 306 5.98 -16.82 -21.98
N ILE A 307 6.40 -15.62 -22.38
CA ILE A 307 7.47 -14.87 -21.72
C ILE A 307 7.07 -14.54 -20.28
N LEU A 308 5.85 -14.04 -20.07
CA LEU A 308 5.33 -13.72 -18.74
C LEU A 308 5.11 -14.97 -17.87
N ALA A 309 4.81 -16.13 -18.45
CA ALA A 309 4.71 -17.38 -17.72
C ALA A 309 6.07 -17.90 -17.23
N ARG A 310 7.15 -17.63 -17.98
CA ARG A 310 8.53 -17.90 -17.53
C ARG A 310 8.94 -16.96 -16.40
N GLN A 311 8.44 -15.72 -16.42
CA GLN A 311 8.62 -14.79 -15.32
C GLN A 311 7.81 -15.27 -14.11
N ARG A 312 8.50 -15.53 -13.00
CA ARG A 312 7.81 -15.83 -11.74
C ARG A 312 7.03 -14.58 -11.33
N GLN A 313 5.70 -14.60 -11.51
CA GLN A 313 4.87 -13.45 -11.19
C GLN A 313 5.16 -12.97 -9.77
N ALA A 314 5.31 -11.65 -9.63
CA ALA A 314 5.54 -10.94 -8.38
C ALA A 314 4.49 -11.36 -7.35
N GLY A 315 4.83 -12.32 -6.49
CA GLY A 315 4.00 -12.71 -5.37
C GLY A 315 3.99 -11.60 -4.32
N PHE A 316 2.85 -11.43 -3.64
CA PHE A 316 2.84 -10.60 -2.44
C PHE A 316 3.79 -11.20 -1.40
N LYS A 317 4.79 -10.43 -0.99
CA LYS A 317 5.60 -10.74 0.18
C LYS A 317 4.88 -10.18 1.39
N GLY A 318 4.32 -11.06 2.21
CA GLY A 318 3.77 -10.71 3.50
C GLY A 318 4.89 -10.60 4.54
N ALA A 319 5.03 -9.44 5.18
CA ALA A 319 5.87 -9.25 6.35
C ALA A 319 4.98 -9.23 7.60
N TRP A 320 5.19 -10.18 8.51
CA TRP A 320 4.46 -10.24 9.77
C TRP A 320 4.93 -9.13 10.72
N LYS A 321 3.98 -8.37 11.28
CA LYS A 321 4.21 -7.39 12.33
C LYS A 321 4.28 -8.09 13.68
N ILE A 322 5.37 -8.81 13.90
CA ILE A 322 5.62 -9.61 15.11
C ILE A 322 5.40 -8.80 16.39
N GLY A 323 5.80 -7.52 16.41
CA GLY A 323 5.56 -6.63 17.55
C GLY A 323 4.07 -6.42 17.91
N ARG A 324 3.18 -6.35 16.91
CA ARG A 324 1.73 -6.23 17.12
C ARG A 324 1.12 -7.53 17.65
N ILE A 325 1.62 -8.67 17.18
CA ILE A 325 1.23 -10.00 17.68
C ILE A 325 1.63 -10.12 19.15
N TYR A 326 2.89 -9.83 19.49
CA TYR A 326 3.35 -9.86 20.88
C TYR A 326 2.59 -8.88 21.76
N GLY A 327 2.34 -7.65 21.29
CA GLY A 327 1.55 -6.67 22.02
C GLY A 327 0.15 -7.18 22.35
N ALA A 328 -0.55 -7.77 21.37
CA ALA A 328 -1.88 -8.36 21.58
C ALA A 328 -1.86 -9.53 22.57
N VAL A 329 -0.86 -10.42 22.48
CA VAL A 329 -0.71 -11.56 23.40
C VAL A 329 -0.41 -11.09 24.82
N ILE A 330 0.56 -10.19 25.00
CA ILE A 330 0.91 -9.62 26.32
C ILE A 330 -0.29 -8.89 26.92
N PHE A 331 -1.02 -8.11 26.11
CA PHE A 331 -2.23 -7.43 26.55
C PHE A 331 -3.27 -8.42 27.08
N ALA A 332 -3.56 -9.50 26.35
CA ALA A 332 -4.50 -10.53 26.79
C ALA A 332 -4.07 -11.17 28.12
N LEU A 333 -2.78 -11.51 28.27
CA LEU A 333 -2.23 -12.09 29.49
C LEU A 333 -2.35 -11.13 30.68
N VAL A 334 -1.96 -9.86 30.51
CA VAL A 334 -2.05 -8.85 31.56
C VAL A 334 -3.52 -8.58 31.91
N ALA A 335 -4.39 -8.38 30.93
CA ALA A 335 -5.81 -8.10 31.13
C ALA A 335 -6.55 -9.22 31.91
N LEU A 336 -6.12 -10.48 31.77
CA LEU A 336 -6.70 -11.62 32.48
C LEU A 336 -6.03 -11.94 33.83
N MET A 337 -4.87 -11.33 34.14
CA MET A 337 -4.08 -11.60 35.34
C MET A 337 -4.87 -11.44 36.65
N PRO A 338 -5.70 -10.39 36.87
CA PRO A 338 -6.47 -10.27 38.11
C PRO A 338 -7.45 -11.43 38.30
N GLY A 339 -7.93 -11.99 37.20
CA GLY A 339 -8.76 -13.17 37.15
C GLY A 339 -8.07 -14.43 37.66
N ALA A 340 -6.83 -14.65 37.24
CA ALA A 340 -6.00 -15.76 37.72
C ALA A 340 -5.73 -15.66 39.24
N VAL A 341 -5.54 -14.44 39.75
CA VAL A 341 -5.40 -14.19 41.20
C VAL A 341 -6.68 -14.56 41.94
N LEU A 342 -7.85 -14.13 41.43
CA LEU A 342 -9.14 -14.50 42.00
C LEU A 342 -9.37 -16.01 42.02
N TRP A 343 -9.03 -16.70 40.93
CA TRP A 343 -9.14 -18.15 40.84
C TRP A 343 -8.27 -18.84 41.90
N ARG A 344 -6.99 -18.46 42.03
CA ARG A 344 -6.09 -19.05 43.02
C ARG A 344 -6.57 -18.86 44.46
N THR A 345 -7.05 -17.66 44.80
CA THR A 345 -7.55 -17.40 46.16
C THR A 345 -8.73 -18.30 46.53
N ARG A 346 -9.62 -18.62 45.57
CA ARG A 346 -10.73 -19.54 45.81
C ARG A 346 -10.27 -20.96 46.06
N VAL A 347 -9.32 -21.47 45.27
CA VAL A 347 -8.80 -22.84 45.42
C VAL A 347 -8.16 -23.04 46.80
N HIS A 348 -7.56 -22.01 47.39
CA HIS A 348 -7.10 -22.06 48.78
C HIS A 348 -8.24 -22.02 49.79
N GLN A 349 -9.21 -21.12 49.62
CA GLN A 349 -10.36 -21.04 50.53
C GLN A 349 -11.22 -22.31 50.55
N SER A 350 -11.33 -23.05 49.43
CA SER A 350 -12.06 -24.31 49.40
C SER A 350 -11.34 -25.46 50.10
N LYS A 351 -10.04 -25.35 50.37
CA LYS A 351 -9.26 -26.39 51.07
C LYS A 351 -9.28 -26.23 52.59
N GLN A 352 -9.34 -25.00 53.10
CA GLN A 352 -9.36 -24.72 54.54
C GLN A 352 -10.48 -25.39 55.36
N PRO A 353 -11.77 -25.46 54.93
CA PRO A 353 -12.83 -25.96 55.80
C PRO A 353 -12.75 -27.46 56.11
N ILE A 354 -11.99 -28.24 55.34
CA ILE A 354 -11.80 -29.68 55.60
C ILE A 354 -10.80 -29.90 56.74
N ASP A 355 -9.77 -29.04 56.84
CA ASP A 355 -8.75 -29.15 57.89
C ASP A 355 -9.29 -28.64 59.23
N ASP A 356 -10.08 -27.57 59.23
CA ASP A 356 -10.70 -27.05 60.46
C ASP A 356 -11.75 -28.02 61.03
N ALA A 357 -12.52 -28.70 60.19
CA ALA A 357 -13.46 -29.75 60.62
C ALA A 357 -12.72 -30.95 61.24
N ARG A 358 -11.61 -31.40 60.65
CA ARG A 358 -10.78 -32.48 61.21
C ARG A 358 -10.09 -32.11 62.52
N LEU A 359 -9.66 -30.86 62.67
CA LEU A 359 -9.07 -30.37 63.92
C LEU A 359 -10.13 -30.27 65.04
N SER A 360 -11.39 -29.98 64.69
CA SER A 360 -12.49 -29.99 65.67
C SER A 360 -12.92 -31.39 66.11
N GLU A 361 -12.86 -32.42 65.24
CA GLU A 361 -13.17 -33.81 65.61
C GLU A 361 -12.10 -34.43 66.53
N HIS A 362 -10.83 -34.06 66.40
CA HIS A 362 -9.78 -34.53 67.29
C HIS A 362 -9.71 -33.81 68.64
N ALA A 363 -10.41 -32.68 68.81
CA ALA A 363 -10.45 -31.93 70.07
C ALA A 363 -11.50 -32.45 71.07
N VAL A 364 -12.39 -33.36 70.66
CA VAL A 364 -13.31 -34.06 71.58
C VAL A 364 -12.56 -35.26 72.17
N GLY A 365 -11.75 -34.99 73.19
CA GLY A 365 -11.15 -36.04 74.03
C GLY A 365 -12.25 -36.89 74.69
N PRO A 366 -11.98 -38.18 74.98
CA PRO A 366 -12.96 -39.07 75.58
C PRO A 366 -13.44 -38.50 76.91
N ALA A 367 -14.71 -38.05 76.93
CA ALA A 367 -15.36 -37.62 78.16
C ALA A 367 -15.30 -38.76 79.18
N GLU A 368 -14.58 -38.49 80.25
CA GLU A 368 -14.35 -39.35 81.40
C GLU A 368 -15.71 -39.82 81.97
N LYS A 369 -16.00 -41.12 81.81
CA LYS A 369 -17.12 -41.77 82.50
C LYS A 369 -16.81 -41.76 84.00
N ARG A 370 -17.56 -40.98 84.78
CA ARG A 370 -17.70 -41.15 86.22
C ARG A 370 -19.13 -41.54 86.55
#